data_AF-A0A839SY68-F1
#
_entry.id   AF-A0A839SY68-F1
#
_cell.length_a   1.000
_cell.length_b   1.000
_cell.length_c   1.000
_cell.angle_alpha   90.00
_cell.angle_beta   90.00
_cell.angle_gamma   90.00
#
_symmetry.space_group_name_H-M   'P 1'
#
loop_
_entity.id
_entity.type
_entity.pdbx_description
1 polymer ?
#
loop_
_entity_poly.entity_id
_entity_poly.type
_entity_poly.pdbx_seq_one_letter_code
_entity_poly.pdbx_strand_id
1 'polypeptide(L)'
;MNENDVDNKLAAMAPGHRLARGVGRALTDLGWSCLFEVVLKTGRRVDIMALDEKGRIAVVEIKSSLADFRSDGKWQEYLEFCDLFFFAVPEDFPRDVLPDEPGLIIADRYTAAVIREAPETSLAPARRKALTLRFARTAGQRLLQALDPRGGI
;
A
#
# COMPACT_ATOMS: atom_id res chain seq x y z
N MET A 1 -1.12 12.14 -24.03
CA MET A 1 -0.20 10.98 -24.03
C MET A 1 -0.87 9.90 -24.85
N ASN A 2 -0.18 9.32 -25.84
CA ASN A 2 -0.78 8.21 -26.59
C ASN A 2 -0.76 6.93 -25.72
N GLU A 3 -1.53 5.91 -26.10
CA GLU A 3 -1.67 4.65 -25.36
C GLU A 3 -0.34 3.88 -25.25
N ASN A 4 0.47 3.87 -26.32
CA ASN A 4 1.82 3.30 -26.35
C ASN A 4 2.79 4.01 -25.38
N ASP A 5 2.66 5.32 -25.16
CA ASP A 5 3.50 6.05 -24.21
C ASP A 5 3.20 5.65 -22.77
N VAL A 6 1.93 5.37 -22.46
CA VAL A 6 1.48 4.91 -21.14
C VAL A 6 1.99 3.49 -20.89
N ASP A 7 1.84 2.59 -21.86
CA ASP A 7 2.31 1.21 -21.73
C ASP A 7 3.84 1.12 -21.62
N ASN A 8 4.57 1.96 -22.37
CA ASN A 8 6.03 2.01 -22.26
C ASN A 8 6.48 2.54 -20.88
N LYS A 9 5.79 3.55 -20.34
CA LYS A 9 6.03 3.99 -18.95
C LYS A 9 5.72 2.91 -17.93
N LEU A 10 4.64 2.17 -18.10
CA LEU A 10 4.27 1.07 -17.21
C LEU A 10 5.29 -0.06 -17.25
N ALA A 11 5.79 -0.43 -18.45
CA ALA A 11 6.83 -1.44 -18.61
C ALA A 11 8.13 -1.04 -17.92
N ALA A 12 8.48 0.25 -17.93
CA ALA A 12 9.68 0.79 -17.28
C ALA A 12 9.59 0.87 -15.74
N MET A 13 8.40 0.77 -15.13
CA MET A 13 8.25 0.77 -13.66
C MET A 13 8.82 -0.50 -13.03
N ALA A 14 9.41 -0.39 -11.84
CA ALA A 14 9.81 -1.55 -11.05
C ALA A 14 8.61 -2.49 -10.78
N PRO A 15 8.80 -3.82 -10.71
CA PRO A 15 7.72 -4.78 -10.52
C PRO A 15 6.79 -4.46 -9.33
N GLY A 16 7.36 -4.14 -8.16
CA GLY A 16 6.57 -3.75 -6.98
C GLY A 16 5.72 -2.50 -7.22
N HIS A 17 6.24 -1.48 -7.90
CA HIS A 17 5.48 -0.26 -8.20
C HIS A 17 4.30 -0.52 -9.14
N ARG A 18 4.42 -1.50 -10.04
CA ARG A 18 3.30 -1.91 -10.90
C ARG A 18 2.17 -2.51 -10.08
N LEU A 19 2.49 -3.46 -9.20
CA LEU A 19 1.51 -4.06 -8.30
C LEU A 19 0.87 -3.01 -7.40
N ALA A 20 1.68 -2.12 -6.82
CA ALA A 20 1.20 -1.06 -5.94
C ALA A 20 0.17 -0.17 -6.66
N ARG A 21 0.41 0.15 -7.94
CA ARG A 21 -0.54 0.91 -8.76
C ARG A 21 -1.88 0.18 -8.93
N GLY A 22 -1.86 -1.12 -9.23
CA GLY A 22 -3.09 -1.92 -9.34
C GLY A 22 -3.87 -1.97 -8.03
N VAL A 23 -3.16 -2.20 -6.92
CA VAL A 23 -3.74 -2.20 -5.56
C VAL A 23 -4.37 -0.84 -5.23
N GLY A 24 -3.64 0.26 -5.44
CA GLY A 24 -4.15 1.60 -5.11
C GLY A 24 -5.40 1.98 -5.90
N ARG A 25 -5.51 1.52 -7.15
CA ARG A 25 -6.74 1.68 -7.96
C ARG A 25 -7.91 0.91 -7.37
N ALA A 26 -7.73 -0.39 -7.12
CA ALA A 26 -8.77 -1.22 -6.56
C ALA A 26 -9.24 -0.73 -5.18
N LEU A 27 -8.33 -0.27 -4.32
CA LEU A 27 -8.67 0.33 -3.03
C LEU A 27 -9.46 1.64 -3.21
N THR A 28 -9.08 2.47 -4.18
CA THR A 28 -9.84 3.70 -4.50
C THR A 28 -11.25 3.38 -4.98
N ASP A 29 -11.42 2.36 -5.82
CA ASP A 29 -12.73 1.89 -6.28
C ASP A 29 -13.60 1.37 -5.11
N LEU A 30 -12.96 0.85 -4.05
CA LEU A 30 -13.59 0.45 -2.79
C LEU A 30 -13.83 1.61 -1.81
N GLY A 31 -13.54 2.86 -2.19
CA GLY A 31 -13.75 4.05 -1.36
C GLY A 31 -12.62 4.37 -0.38
N TRP A 32 -11.43 3.78 -0.55
CA TRP A 32 -10.26 4.08 0.28
C TRP A 32 -9.38 5.15 -0.37
N SER A 33 -8.81 6.02 0.46
CA SER A 33 -7.73 6.93 0.05
C SER A 33 -6.38 6.29 0.32
N CYS A 34 -5.45 6.32 -0.64
CA CYS A 34 -4.15 5.64 -0.52
C CYS A 34 -2.95 6.61 -0.56
N LEU A 35 -1.92 6.28 0.21
CA LEU A 35 -0.57 6.83 0.07
C LEU A 35 0.44 5.69 -0.07
N PHE A 36 1.33 5.82 -1.06
CA PHE A 36 2.43 4.89 -1.29
C PHE A 36 3.65 5.23 -0.43
N GLU A 37 4.50 4.28 -0.09
CA GLU A 37 5.80 4.51 0.54
C GLU A 37 5.72 5.42 1.78
N VAL A 38 4.88 5.06 2.75
CA VAL A 38 4.64 5.88 3.96
C VAL A 38 5.62 5.50 5.06
N VAL A 39 6.43 6.48 5.50
CA VAL A 39 7.37 6.28 6.62
C VAL A 39 6.64 6.43 7.95
N LEU A 40 6.68 5.39 8.79
CA LEU A 40 6.12 5.32 10.13
C LEU A 40 6.99 6.04 11.16
N LYS A 41 6.49 6.19 12.39
CA LYS A 41 7.27 6.80 13.50
C LYS A 41 8.54 6.03 13.85
N THR A 42 8.58 4.74 13.53
CA THR A 42 9.73 3.84 13.77
C THR A 42 10.86 4.06 12.76
N GLY A 43 10.65 4.88 11.74
CA GLY A 43 11.58 5.04 10.61
C GLY A 43 11.40 3.97 9.52
N ARG A 44 10.60 2.92 9.78
CA ARG A 44 10.21 1.94 8.75
C ARG A 44 9.23 2.53 7.75
N ARG A 45 9.15 1.92 6.58
CA ARG A 45 8.28 2.34 5.49
C ARG A 45 7.34 1.21 5.14
N VAL A 46 6.05 1.51 5.02
CA VAL A 46 5.05 0.61 4.46
C VAL A 46 4.82 0.95 2.99
N ASP A 47 4.56 -0.06 2.17
CA ASP A 47 4.40 0.14 0.72
C ASP A 47 3.12 0.93 0.39
N ILE A 48 2.01 0.59 1.04
CA ILE A 48 0.75 1.33 0.93
C ILE A 48 0.13 1.48 2.31
N MET A 49 -0.26 2.70 2.64
CA MET A 49 -1.21 2.99 3.71
C MET A 49 -2.51 3.49 3.10
N ALA A 50 -3.63 2.91 3.50
CA ALA A 50 -4.95 3.31 3.03
C ALA A 50 -5.86 3.72 4.21
N LEU A 51 -6.74 4.67 3.96
CA LEU A 51 -7.68 5.25 4.93
C LEU A 51 -9.10 5.24 4.33
N ASP A 52 -10.07 4.66 5.03
CA ASP A 52 -11.48 4.69 4.62
C ASP A 52 -12.29 5.82 5.29
N GLU A 53 -13.56 5.96 4.90
CA GLU A 53 -14.49 6.97 5.43
C GLU A 53 -14.77 6.83 6.95
N LYS A 54 -14.59 5.63 7.51
CA LYS A 54 -14.79 5.33 8.94
C LYS A 54 -13.51 5.56 9.74
N GLY A 55 -12.42 5.93 9.08
CA GLY A 55 -11.11 6.12 9.69
C GLY A 55 -10.38 4.82 10.00
N ARG A 56 -10.77 3.69 9.38
CA ARG A 56 -9.97 2.46 9.40
C ARG A 56 -8.74 2.63 8.54
N ILE A 57 -7.63 2.07 9.01
CA ILE A 57 -6.32 2.16 8.38
C ILE A 57 -5.93 0.77 7.91
N ALA A 58 -5.69 0.62 6.62
CA ALA A 58 -5.11 -0.59 6.06
C ALA A 58 -3.63 -0.36 5.73
N VAL A 59 -2.80 -1.38 5.96
CA VAL A 59 -1.44 -1.46 5.43
C VAL A 59 -1.41 -2.59 4.42
N VAL A 60 -0.84 -2.32 3.24
CA VAL A 60 -0.60 -3.33 2.22
C VAL A 60 0.89 -3.40 1.93
N GLU A 61 1.49 -4.58 2.13
CA GLU A 61 2.88 -4.88 1.78
C GLU A 61 2.95 -5.61 0.44
N ILE A 62 3.71 -5.05 -0.50
CA ILE A 62 3.83 -5.56 -1.86
C ILE A 62 4.98 -6.57 -1.91
N LYS A 63 4.69 -7.82 -2.29
CA LYS A 63 5.73 -8.84 -2.52
C LYS A 63 5.72 -9.22 -4.00
N SER A 64 6.68 -8.63 -4.72
CA SER A 64 6.83 -8.81 -6.17
C SER A 64 7.47 -10.15 -6.55
N SER A 65 8.09 -10.85 -5.60
CA SER A 65 8.70 -12.16 -5.81
C SER A 65 8.87 -12.92 -4.49
N LEU A 66 9.12 -14.23 -4.57
CA LEU A 66 9.41 -15.04 -3.39
C LEU A 66 10.64 -14.55 -2.60
N ALA A 67 11.64 -14.00 -3.31
CA ALA A 67 12.83 -13.43 -2.66
C ALA A 67 12.49 -12.17 -1.85
N ASP A 68 11.58 -11.34 -2.37
CA ASP A 68 11.06 -10.12 -1.72
C ASP A 68 10.30 -10.45 -0.43
N PHE A 69 9.51 -11.53 -0.45
CA PHE A 69 8.84 -12.02 0.76
C PHE A 69 9.83 -12.59 1.79
N ARG A 70 10.81 -13.39 1.35
CA ARG A 70 11.78 -14.03 2.26
C ARG A 70 12.74 -13.03 2.90
N SER A 71 13.00 -11.88 2.28
CA SER A 71 13.84 -10.84 2.85
C SER A 71 13.10 -9.97 3.88
N ASP A 72 11.76 -9.92 3.82
CA ASP A 72 10.94 -9.18 4.78
C ASP A 72 10.57 -10.02 6.01
N GLY A 73 11.55 -10.22 6.88
CA GLY A 73 11.36 -10.93 8.15
C GLY A 73 10.71 -10.10 9.26
N LYS A 74 10.19 -8.90 8.98
CA LYS A 74 9.76 -7.95 10.02
C LYS A 74 8.39 -7.33 9.77
N TRP A 75 7.62 -7.86 8.82
CA TRP A 75 6.29 -7.38 8.48
C TRP A 75 5.33 -7.36 9.68
N GLN A 76 5.49 -8.26 10.65
CA GLN A 76 4.65 -8.33 11.85
C GLN A 76 4.75 -7.05 12.69
N GLU A 77 5.85 -6.31 12.60
CA GLU A 77 6.00 -5.01 13.28
C GLU A 77 5.01 -3.97 12.72
N TYR A 78 4.44 -4.18 11.54
CA TYR A 78 3.45 -3.28 10.94
C TYR A 78 2.04 -3.50 11.48
N LEU A 79 1.75 -4.64 12.11
CA LEU A 79 0.42 -4.97 12.64
C LEU A 79 -0.05 -3.95 13.69
N GLU A 80 0.85 -3.35 14.48
CA GLU A 80 0.50 -2.30 15.44
C GLU A 80 0.23 -0.91 14.80
N PHE A 81 0.22 -0.82 13.47
CA PHE A 81 0.03 0.42 12.70
C PHE A 81 -1.13 0.35 11.70
N CYS A 82 -1.98 -0.68 11.76
CA CYS A 82 -3.17 -0.81 10.92
C CYS A 82 -4.30 -1.53 11.65
N ASP A 83 -5.52 -1.34 11.17
CA ASP A 83 -6.67 -2.17 11.52
C ASP A 83 -6.72 -3.44 10.65
N LEU A 84 -6.26 -3.32 9.40
CA LEU A 84 -6.24 -4.39 8.41
C LEU A 84 -4.85 -4.45 7.79
N PHE A 85 -4.27 -5.64 7.74
CA PHE A 85 -3.01 -5.87 7.05
C PHE A 85 -3.23 -6.81 5.86
N PHE A 86 -2.66 -6.46 4.72
CA PHE A 86 -2.67 -7.30 3.53
C PHE A 86 -1.26 -7.51 2.99
N PHE A 87 -0.98 -8.71 2.50
CA PHE A 87 0.01 -8.87 1.45
C PHE A 87 -0.65 -8.63 0.09
N ALA A 88 0.08 -8.05 -0.84
CA ALA A 88 -0.30 -7.96 -2.24
C ALA A 88 0.79 -8.57 -3.13
N VAL A 89 0.40 -9.53 -3.95
CA VAL A 89 1.31 -10.37 -4.74
C VAL A 89 0.79 -10.53 -6.19
N PRO A 90 1.65 -10.86 -7.17
CA PRO A 90 1.20 -11.19 -8.51
C PRO A 90 0.45 -12.54 -8.53
N GLU A 91 -0.32 -12.79 -9.59
CA GLU A 91 -1.12 -14.01 -9.75
C GLU A 91 -0.29 -15.30 -9.72
N ASP A 92 0.93 -15.26 -10.24
CA ASP A 92 1.86 -16.39 -10.32
C ASP A 92 2.72 -16.58 -9.04
N PHE A 93 2.47 -15.81 -7.98
CA PHE A 93 3.19 -15.94 -6.72
C PHE A 93 2.89 -17.28 -6.04
N PRO A 94 3.91 -18.00 -5.50
CA PRO A 94 3.68 -19.25 -4.76
C PRO A 94 3.01 -18.96 -3.41
N ARG A 95 1.69 -19.14 -3.33
CA ARG A 95 0.87 -18.76 -2.17
C ARG A 95 1.00 -19.70 -0.97
N ASP A 96 1.45 -20.92 -1.20
CA ASP A 96 1.72 -21.94 -0.17
C ASP A 96 2.82 -21.52 0.82
N VAL A 97 3.65 -20.54 0.46
CA VAL A 97 4.67 -19.98 1.35
C VAL A 97 4.16 -18.84 2.23
N LEU A 98 2.98 -18.29 1.92
CA LEU A 98 2.38 -17.21 2.67
C LEU A 98 1.68 -17.78 3.92
N PRO A 99 1.66 -17.04 5.03
CA PRO A 99 0.89 -17.46 6.19
C PRO A 99 -0.63 -17.45 5.89
N ASP A 100 -1.40 -18.24 6.65
CA ASP A 100 -2.86 -18.33 6.52
C ASP A 100 -3.56 -17.00 6.83
N GLU A 101 -2.98 -16.21 7.72
CA GLU A 101 -3.29 -14.81 8.00
C GLU A 101 -2.00 -14.00 7.84
N PRO A 102 -2.03 -12.77 7.32
CA PRO A 102 -3.16 -11.83 7.26
C PRO A 102 -3.89 -11.84 5.90
N GLY A 103 -4.60 -10.77 5.55
CA GLY A 103 -5.34 -10.68 4.29
C GLY A 103 -4.44 -10.79 3.05
N LEU A 104 -5.03 -11.13 1.90
CA LEU A 104 -4.30 -11.35 0.66
C LEU A 104 -5.02 -10.69 -0.53
N ILE A 105 -4.23 -9.92 -1.29
CA ILE A 105 -4.62 -9.25 -2.52
C ILE A 105 -3.81 -9.85 -3.67
N ILE A 106 -4.48 -10.21 -4.76
CA ILE A 106 -3.82 -10.50 -6.03
C ILE A 106 -3.89 -9.25 -6.89
N ALA A 107 -2.75 -8.82 -7.43
CA ALA A 107 -2.65 -7.58 -8.18
C ALA A 107 -1.85 -7.75 -9.46
N ASP A 108 -2.12 -6.88 -10.42
CA ASP A 108 -1.26 -6.63 -11.56
C ASP A 108 -0.99 -5.12 -11.70
N ARG A 109 -0.54 -4.67 -12.87
CA ARG A 109 -0.28 -3.24 -13.11
C ARG A 109 -1.53 -2.39 -13.29
N TYR A 110 -2.68 -3.01 -13.52
CA TYR A 110 -3.93 -2.38 -13.93
C TYR A 110 -4.97 -2.36 -12.80
N THR A 111 -5.12 -3.46 -12.06
CA THR A 111 -6.13 -3.68 -11.03
C THR A 111 -5.63 -4.62 -9.92
N ALA A 112 -6.49 -4.90 -8.94
CA ALA A 112 -6.27 -5.89 -7.91
C ALA A 112 -7.61 -6.44 -7.36
N ALA A 113 -7.57 -7.60 -6.72
CA ALA A 113 -8.71 -8.22 -6.06
C ALA A 113 -8.30 -8.75 -4.67
N VAL A 114 -9.14 -8.47 -3.67
CA VAL A 114 -9.02 -9.09 -2.34
C VAL A 114 -9.51 -10.52 -2.47
N ILE A 115 -8.63 -11.50 -2.28
CA ILE A 115 -8.97 -12.94 -2.34
C ILE A 115 -9.07 -13.58 -0.96
N ARG A 116 -8.54 -12.89 0.06
CA ARG A 116 -8.67 -13.25 1.47
C ARG A 116 -8.81 -11.97 2.28
N GLU A 117 -9.91 -11.84 3.00
CA GLU A 117 -10.13 -10.72 3.92
C GLU A 117 -9.08 -10.71 5.02
N ALA A 118 -8.69 -9.52 5.46
CA ALA A 118 -7.80 -9.36 6.60
C ALA A 118 -8.60 -9.46 7.91
N PRO A 119 -8.07 -10.16 8.94
CA PRO A 119 -8.65 -10.07 10.28
C PRO A 119 -8.55 -8.63 10.79
N GLU A 120 -9.66 -8.11 11.33
CA GLU A 120 -9.71 -6.74 11.86
C GLU A 120 -9.13 -6.70 13.28
N THR A 121 -8.11 -5.87 13.48
CA THR A 121 -7.53 -5.60 14.81
C THR A 121 -7.58 -4.10 15.09
N SER A 122 -8.59 -3.65 15.83
CA SER A 122 -8.81 -2.20 16.01
C SER A 122 -7.60 -1.50 16.65
N LEU A 123 -7.14 -0.44 16.00
CA LEU A 123 -6.12 0.44 16.55
C LEU A 123 -6.62 1.19 17.79
N ALA A 124 -5.75 1.30 18.80
CA ALA A 124 -5.96 2.18 19.92
C ALA A 124 -6.24 3.63 19.45
N PRO A 125 -7.19 4.37 20.05
CA PRO A 125 -7.61 5.69 19.55
C PRO A 125 -6.46 6.70 19.37
N ALA A 126 -5.50 6.72 20.30
CA ALA A 126 -4.33 7.59 20.21
C ALA A 126 -3.43 7.24 19.00
N ARG A 127 -3.28 5.95 18.68
CA ARG A 127 -2.52 5.47 17.52
C ARG A 127 -3.23 5.83 16.22
N ARG A 128 -4.54 5.59 16.14
CA ARG A 128 -5.37 5.98 14.99
C ARG A 128 -5.25 7.47 14.69
N LYS A 129 -5.38 8.33 15.71
CA LYS A 129 -5.21 9.78 15.57
C LYS A 129 -3.83 10.14 15.02
N ALA A 130 -2.76 9.55 15.58
CA ALA A 130 -1.39 9.84 15.16
C ALA A 130 -1.13 9.43 13.69
N LEU A 131 -1.65 8.28 13.27
CA LEU A 131 -1.51 7.79 11.90
C LEU A 131 -2.35 8.59 10.91
N THR A 132 -3.58 8.96 11.27
CA THR A 132 -4.45 9.81 10.43
C THR A 132 -3.80 11.19 10.21
N LEU A 133 -3.24 11.80 11.26
CA LEU A 133 -2.50 13.07 11.13
C LEU A 133 -1.26 12.92 10.23
N ARG A 134 -0.53 11.80 10.35
CA ARG A 134 0.61 11.51 9.48
C ARG A 134 0.18 11.37 8.03
N PHE A 135 -0.85 10.58 7.77
CA PHE A 135 -1.45 10.40 6.45
C PHE A 135 -1.81 11.76 5.83
N ALA A 136 -2.59 12.58 6.54
CA ALA A 136 -3.02 13.89 6.06
C ALA A 136 -1.84 14.83 5.75
N ARG A 137 -0.83 14.90 6.63
CA ARG A 137 0.35 15.74 6.44
C ARG A 137 1.19 15.28 5.26
N THR A 138 1.42 13.97 5.13
CA THR A 138 2.17 13.39 4.01
C THR A 138 1.44 13.62 2.68
N ALA A 139 0.11 13.46 2.65
CA ALA A 139 -0.69 13.77 1.48
C ALA A 139 -0.56 15.25 1.06
N GLY A 140 -0.74 16.18 2.01
CA GLY A 140 -0.62 17.62 1.73
C GLY A 140 0.77 18.02 1.23
N GLN A 141 1.84 17.49 1.84
CA GLN A 141 3.22 17.73 1.41
C GLN A 141 3.48 17.24 -0.01
N ARG A 142 3.03 16.02 -0.34
CA ARG A 142 3.21 15.44 -1.68
C ARG A 142 2.37 16.14 -2.73
N LEU A 143 1.14 16.54 -2.39
CA LEU A 143 0.31 17.33 -3.29
C LEU A 143 0.99 18.67 -3.61
N LEU A 144 1.54 19.35 -2.59
CA LEU A 144 2.28 20.59 -2.81
C LEU A 144 3.50 20.38 -3.71
N GLN A 145 4.30 19.35 -3.46
CA GLN A 145 5.46 19.00 -4.31
C GLN A 145 5.05 18.65 -5.75
N ALA A 146 3.89 18.03 -5.94
CA ALA A 146 3.38 17.71 -7.27
C ALA A 146 2.88 18.97 -8.02
N LEU A 147 2.26 19.91 -7.30
CA LEU A 147 1.75 21.17 -7.86
C LEU A 147 2.85 22.20 -8.07
N ASP A 148 3.88 22.21 -7.22
CA ASP A 148 5.06 23.06 -7.33
C ASP A 148 6.36 22.26 -7.12
N PRO A 149 6.88 21.63 -8.18
CA PRO A 149 8.12 20.85 -8.11
C PRO A 149 9.38 21.68 -7.82
N ARG A 150 9.32 23.02 -7.88
CA ARG A 150 10.48 23.91 -7.71
C ARG A 150 10.50 24.66 -6.36
N GLY A 151 9.45 24.52 -5.55
CA GLY A 151 9.40 25.05 -4.18
C GLY A 151 9.46 26.58 -4.09
N GLY A 152 8.78 27.27 -5.00
CA GLY A 152 8.80 28.74 -5.13
C GLY A 152 7.91 29.49 -4.14
N ILE A 153 7.73 28.99 -2.91
CA ILE A 153 7.01 29.64 -1.81
C ILE A 153 7.95 29.82 -0.62
#